data_AF-A0A661HX41-F1
#
_entry.id   AF-A0A661HX41-F1
#
_cell.length_a   1.000
_cell.length_b   1.000
_cell.length_c   1.000
_cell.angle_alpha   90.00
_cell.angle_beta   90.00
_cell.angle_gamma   90.00
#
_symmetry.space_group_name_H-M   'P 1'
#
loop_
_entity.id
_entity.type
_entity.pdbx_description
1 polymer ?
#
loop_
_entity_poly.entity_id
_entity_poly.type
_entity_poly.pdbx_seq_one_letter_code
_entity_poly.pdbx_strand_id
1 'polypeptide(L)'
;MSQGFIIFLTVGVIVAYFIMGFVGEIQDADDDLLTDQMMVEKEDMSYHKQDVIGQTVLIFKNESFAKELGIWNRSPLHQEFMHYFPNFLLMKSFINDRVVDKSFQQKFIQKVIKIEDAYFAGEISLMEAKIKLNSIRADD
;
A
#
# COMPACT_ATOMS: atom_id res chain seq x y z
N MET A 1 2.20 -39.56 -48.29
CA MET A 1 1.86 -38.32 -47.56
C MET A 1 2.21 -37.15 -48.47
N SER A 2 1.28 -36.22 -48.70
CA SER A 2 1.51 -35.07 -49.59
C SER A 2 2.37 -34.01 -48.89
N GLN A 3 3.21 -33.30 -49.65
CA GLN A 3 4.13 -32.27 -49.15
C GLN A 3 3.40 -31.15 -48.38
N GLY A 4 2.13 -30.88 -48.72
CA GLY A 4 1.29 -29.92 -47.99
C GLY A 4 0.88 -30.35 -46.58
N PHE A 5 0.76 -31.66 -46.31
CA PHE A 5 0.43 -32.17 -44.96
C PHE A 5 1.62 -32.01 -44.00
N ILE A 6 2.84 -32.16 -44.50
CA ILE A 6 4.07 -32.00 -43.71
C ILE A 6 4.24 -30.53 -43.30
N ILE A 7 3.99 -29.58 -44.21
CA ILE A 7 4.10 -28.14 -43.92
C ILE A 7 3.10 -27.70 -42.84
N PHE A 8 1.84 -28.16 -42.91
CA PHE A 8 0.82 -27.85 -41.90
C PHE A 8 1.22 -28.35 -40.50
N LEU A 9 1.80 -29.55 -40.43
CA LEU A 9 2.23 -30.15 -39.16
C LEU A 9 3.42 -29.38 -38.57
N THR A 10 4.36 -28.94 -39.41
CA THR A 10 5.50 -28.11 -38.97
C THR A 10 5.07 -26.74 -38.47
N VAL A 11 4.17 -26.05 -39.16
CA VAL A 11 3.65 -24.73 -38.73
C VAL A 11 2.88 -24.85 -37.42
N GLY A 12 2.07 -25.90 -37.25
CA GLY A 12 1.32 -26.15 -36.02
C GLY A 12 2.22 -26.32 -34.78
N VAL A 13 3.34 -27.03 -34.93
CA VAL A 13 4.30 -27.23 -33.82
C VAL A 13 4.98 -25.91 -33.43
N ILE A 14 5.33 -25.06 -34.41
CA ILE A 14 5.96 -23.76 -34.14
C ILE A 14 5.00 -22.82 -33.39
N VAL A 15 3.74 -22.75 -33.84
CA VAL A 15 2.72 -21.91 -33.19
C VAL A 15 2.40 -22.42 -31.78
N ALA A 16 2.31 -23.74 -31.58
CA ALA A 16 2.10 -24.33 -30.26
C ALA A 16 3.25 -23.99 -29.29
N TYR A 17 4.51 -24.02 -29.76
CA TYR A 17 5.67 -23.61 -28.98
C TYR A 17 5.62 -22.13 -28.59
N PHE A 18 5.22 -21.26 -29.51
CA PHE A 18 5.06 -19.83 -29.24
C PHE A 18 3.97 -19.54 -28.21
N ILE A 19 2.82 -20.21 -28.32
CA ILE A 19 1.71 -20.03 -27.37
C ILE A 19 2.09 -20.57 -25.98
N MET A 20 2.75 -21.74 -25.89
CA MET A 20 3.21 -22.26 -24.60
C MET A 20 4.25 -21.35 -23.92
N GLY A 21 5.19 -20.78 -24.68
CA GLY A 21 6.18 -19.84 -24.13
C GLY A 21 5.54 -18.55 -23.60
N PHE A 22 4.55 -18.01 -24.31
CA PHE A 22 3.86 -16.78 -23.91
C PHE A 22 2.93 -16.97 -22.69
N VAL A 23 2.32 -18.15 -22.54
CA VAL A 23 1.48 -18.47 -21.37
C VAL A 23 2.34 -18.72 -20.12
N GLY A 24 3.55 -19.26 -20.25
CA GLY A 24 4.48 -19.45 -19.14
C GLY A 24 4.98 -18.12 -18.55
N GLU A 25 5.42 -17.19 -19.39
CA GLU A 25 5.91 -15.87 -18.92
C GLU A 25 4.84 -15.02 -18.21
N ILE A 26 3.55 -15.21 -18.55
CA ILE A 26 2.45 -14.49 -17.89
C ILE A 26 2.12 -15.09 -16.51
N GLN A 27 2.30 -16.40 -16.31
CA GLN A 27 2.07 -17.03 -15.01
C GLN A 27 3.21 -16.77 -14.03
N ASP A 28 4.47 -16.83 -14.48
CA ASP A 28 5.63 -16.60 -13.62
C ASP A 28 5.69 -15.17 -13.07
N ALA A 29 5.29 -14.16 -13.86
CA ALA A 29 5.27 -12.77 -13.42
C ALA A 29 4.17 -12.48 -12.37
N ASP A 30 3.03 -13.16 -12.45
CA ASP A 30 1.91 -12.96 -11.51
C ASP A 30 2.21 -13.67 -10.17
N ASP A 31 2.79 -14.87 -10.21
CA ASP A 31 3.21 -15.61 -9.02
C ASP A 31 4.33 -14.89 -8.25
N ASP A 32 5.32 -14.30 -8.94
CA ASP A 32 6.39 -13.52 -8.29
C ASP A 32 5.84 -12.28 -7.59
N LEU A 33 4.94 -11.52 -8.24
CA LEU A 33 4.32 -10.32 -7.65
C LEU A 33 3.44 -10.65 -6.44
N LEU A 34 2.68 -11.75 -6.49
CA LEU A 34 1.88 -12.22 -5.36
C LEU A 34 2.78 -12.66 -4.20
N THR A 35 3.89 -13.33 -4.49
CA THR A 35 4.85 -13.79 -3.49
C THR A 35 5.51 -12.61 -2.78
N ASP A 36 5.91 -11.57 -3.53
CA ASP A 36 6.47 -10.35 -2.96
C ASP A 36 5.47 -9.59 -2.08
N GLN A 37 4.22 -9.46 -2.52
CA GLN A 37 3.16 -8.82 -1.72
C GLN A 37 2.89 -9.59 -0.42
N MET A 38 2.80 -10.92 -0.49
CA MET A 38 2.63 -11.77 0.70
C MET A 38 3.80 -11.63 1.68
N MET A 39 5.04 -11.53 1.17
CA MET A 39 6.22 -11.33 2.00
C MET A 39 6.19 -9.97 2.71
N VAL A 40 5.81 -8.90 2.00
CA VAL A 40 5.67 -7.56 2.58
C VAL A 40 4.58 -7.52 3.66
N GLU A 41 3.41 -8.11 3.41
CA GLU A 41 2.34 -8.18 4.42
C GLU A 41 2.81 -8.93 5.69
N LYS A 42 3.55 -10.02 5.50
CA LYS A 42 4.10 -10.79 6.63
C LYS A 42 5.18 -10.03 7.40
N GLU A 43 6.03 -9.26 6.71
CA GLU A 43 6.99 -8.36 7.37
C GLU A 43 6.26 -7.28 8.17
N ASP A 44 5.21 -6.69 7.57
CA ASP A 44 4.42 -5.61 8.15
C ASP A 44 3.70 -6.04 9.44
N MET A 45 3.21 -7.29 9.50
CA MET A 45 2.62 -7.87 10.72
C MET A 45 3.56 -7.78 11.94
N SER A 46 4.87 -7.74 11.72
CA SER A 46 5.83 -7.64 12.82
C SER A 46 5.82 -6.28 13.53
N TYR A 47 5.26 -5.24 12.89
CA TYR A 47 5.04 -3.90 13.47
C TYR A 47 3.65 -3.73 14.09
N HIS A 48 2.74 -4.68 13.85
CA HIS A 48 1.41 -4.69 14.45
C HIS A 48 1.47 -5.36 15.83
N LYS A 49 1.02 -4.65 16.87
CA LYS A 49 0.91 -5.17 18.23
C LYS A 49 -0.47 -4.91 18.77
N GLN A 50 -0.87 -5.66 19.81
CA GLN A 50 -2.07 -5.33 20.57
C GLN A 50 -1.69 -4.55 21.82
N ASP A 51 -2.45 -3.51 22.12
CA ASP A 51 -2.35 -2.81 23.40
C ASP A 51 -3.03 -3.60 24.53
N VAL A 52 -3.05 -3.02 25.74
CA VAL A 52 -3.60 -3.66 26.95
C VAL A 52 -5.11 -3.91 26.90
N ILE A 53 -5.82 -3.29 25.96
CA ILE A 53 -7.27 -3.46 25.75
C ILE A 53 -7.58 -4.23 24.45
N GLY A 54 -6.56 -4.79 23.80
CA GLY A 54 -6.69 -5.64 22.61
C GLY A 54 -6.78 -4.89 21.28
N GLN A 55 -6.53 -3.59 21.25
CA GLN A 55 -6.54 -2.79 20.02
C GLN A 55 -5.21 -2.88 19.27
N THR A 56 -5.27 -2.93 17.95
CA THR A 56 -4.08 -2.96 17.09
C THR A 56 -3.36 -1.62 17.08
N VAL A 57 -2.10 -1.59 17.47
CA VAL A 57 -1.21 -0.42 17.45
C VAL A 57 0.02 -0.68 16.58
N LEU A 58 0.59 0.38 16.00
CA LEU A 58 1.86 0.31 15.28
C LEU A 58 3.03 0.62 16.21
N ILE A 59 4.03 -0.25 16.17
CA ILE A 59 5.32 -0.05 16.82
C ILE A 59 6.41 -0.22 15.78
N PHE A 60 7.07 0.87 15.42
CA PHE A 60 8.16 0.87 14.46
C PHE A 60 9.49 0.48 15.14
N LYS A 61 10.37 -0.20 14.41
CA LYS A 61 11.65 -0.73 14.92
C LYS A 61 12.83 0.18 14.54
N ASN A 62 12.72 1.48 14.79
CA ASN A 62 13.68 2.50 14.32
C ASN A 62 13.87 2.47 12.80
N GLU A 63 12.76 2.40 12.07
CA GLU A 63 12.78 2.37 10.61
C GLU A 63 12.87 3.80 10.04
N SER A 64 13.15 3.92 8.75
CA SER A 64 13.08 5.23 8.09
C SER A 64 11.62 5.71 8.04
N PHE A 65 11.40 7.01 8.16
CA PHE A 65 10.05 7.58 8.12
C PHE A 65 9.27 7.18 6.85
N ALA A 66 9.96 7.05 5.71
CA ALA A 66 9.34 6.57 4.47
C ALA A 66 8.85 5.12 4.58
N LYS A 67 9.62 4.23 5.23
CA LYS A 67 9.22 2.85 5.48
C LYS A 67 8.06 2.79 6.48
N GLU A 68 8.12 3.55 7.57
CA GLU A 68 7.04 3.68 8.55
C GLU A 68 5.72 4.12 7.90
N LEU A 69 5.78 5.09 6.99
CA LEU A 69 4.63 5.58 6.24
C LEU A 69 4.09 4.53 5.26
N GLY A 70 4.98 3.74 4.65
CA GLY A 70 4.61 2.61 3.81
C GLY A 70 3.85 1.54 4.59
N ILE A 71 4.36 1.18 5.79
CA ILE A 71 3.69 0.26 6.71
C ILE A 71 2.33 0.82 7.12
N TRP A 72 2.26 2.11 7.49
CA TRP A 72 1.01 2.79 7.82
C TRP A 72 -0.01 2.66 6.68
N ASN A 73 0.36 3.03 5.45
CA ASN A 73 -0.55 3.04 4.29
C ASN A 73 -1.10 1.65 3.94
N ARG A 74 -0.33 0.58 4.22
CA ARG A 74 -0.78 -0.81 4.03
C ARG A 74 -1.50 -1.38 5.25
N SER A 75 -1.43 -0.71 6.40
CA SER A 75 -2.06 -1.18 7.63
C SER A 75 -3.59 -1.02 7.60
N PRO A 76 -4.34 -1.89 8.30
CA PRO A 76 -5.79 -1.70 8.48
C PRO A 76 -6.12 -0.39 9.21
N LEU A 77 -5.18 0.15 10.00
CA LEU A 77 -5.35 1.41 10.71
C LEU A 77 -5.46 2.60 9.77
N HIS A 78 -4.91 2.53 8.56
CA HIS A 78 -5.09 3.56 7.55
C HIS A 78 -6.57 3.72 7.18
N GLN A 79 -7.28 2.59 7.00
CA GLN A 79 -8.71 2.63 6.70
C GLN A 79 -9.49 3.19 7.88
N GLU A 80 -9.23 2.72 9.11
CA GLU A 80 -9.84 3.26 10.34
C GLU A 80 -9.60 4.77 10.48
N PHE A 81 -8.37 5.25 10.23
CA PHE A 81 -8.03 6.67 10.22
C PHE A 81 -8.87 7.46 9.22
N MET A 82 -9.05 6.94 8.00
CA MET A 82 -9.84 7.62 6.97
C MET A 82 -11.35 7.65 7.28
N HIS A 83 -11.86 6.80 8.19
CA HIS A 83 -13.25 6.89 8.66
C HIS A 83 -13.52 8.15 9.48
N TYR A 84 -12.49 8.75 10.10
CA TYR A 84 -12.65 9.98 10.86
C TYR A 84 -12.67 11.23 9.97
N PHE A 85 -12.32 11.14 8.69
CA PHE A 85 -12.37 12.28 7.79
C PHE A 85 -13.82 12.80 7.61
N PRO A 86 -14.07 14.12 7.64
CA PRO A 86 -13.11 15.24 7.69
C PRO A 86 -12.85 15.81 9.10
N ASN A 87 -13.07 15.03 10.16
CA ASN A 87 -12.80 15.47 11.52
C ASN A 87 -11.29 15.36 11.82
N PHE A 88 -10.53 16.38 11.45
CA PHE A 88 -9.08 16.45 11.65
C PHE A 88 -8.65 16.29 13.11
N LEU A 89 -9.46 16.75 14.07
CA LEU A 89 -9.18 16.55 15.50
C LEU A 89 -9.18 15.06 15.85
N LEU A 90 -10.22 14.32 15.45
CA LEU A 90 -10.30 12.87 15.68
C LEU A 90 -9.22 12.11 14.92
N MET A 91 -8.87 12.55 13.71
CA MET A 91 -7.75 11.96 12.94
C MET A 91 -6.42 12.09 13.68
N LYS A 92 -6.12 13.27 14.23
CA LYS A 92 -4.91 13.51 15.05
C LYS A 92 -4.93 12.71 16.35
N SER A 93 -6.07 12.62 17.03
CA SER A 93 -6.24 11.76 18.21
C SER A 93 -6.02 10.28 17.88
N PHE A 94 -6.57 9.80 16.77
CA PHE A 94 -6.38 8.42 16.32
C PHE A 94 -4.90 8.07 16.12
N ILE A 95 -4.11 8.97 15.51
CA ILE A 95 -2.65 8.79 15.38
C ILE A 95 -1.98 8.67 16.75
N ASN A 96 -2.37 9.50 17.71
CA ASN A 96 -1.82 9.48 19.06
C ASN A 96 -2.11 8.18 19.81
N ASP A 97 -3.28 7.59 19.57
CA ASP A 97 -3.75 6.39 20.26
C ASP A 97 -3.23 5.11 19.59
N ARG A 98 -3.11 5.10 18.26
CA ARG A 98 -2.87 3.86 17.48
C ARG A 98 -1.45 3.70 16.96
N VAL A 99 -0.60 4.71 17.13
CA VAL A 99 0.84 4.60 16.85
C VAL A 99 1.59 4.80 18.15
N VAL A 100 2.56 3.95 18.49
CA VAL A 100 3.35 4.09 19.73
C VAL A 100 4.56 5.01 19.53
N ASP A 101 5.16 5.00 18.34
CA ASP A 101 6.36 5.77 18.03
C ASP A 101 6.09 7.28 18.01
N LYS A 102 6.72 8.02 18.94
CA LYS A 102 6.52 9.46 19.09
C LYS A 102 7.10 10.29 17.94
N SER A 103 8.19 9.84 17.32
CA SER A 103 8.82 10.56 16.19
C SER A 103 7.90 10.50 14.96
N PHE A 104 7.35 9.31 14.66
CA PHE A 104 6.36 9.15 13.60
C PHE A 104 5.09 9.94 13.91
N GLN A 105 4.51 9.80 15.12
CA GLN A 105 3.32 10.56 15.53
C GLN A 105 3.47 12.04 15.21
N GLN A 106 4.57 12.66 15.66
CA GLN A 106 4.81 14.09 15.46
C GLN A 106 4.88 14.45 13.98
N LYS A 107 5.68 13.75 13.19
CA LYS A 107 5.83 14.02 11.75
C LYS A 107 4.52 13.82 11.00
N PHE A 108 3.78 12.77 11.33
CA PHE A 108 2.54 12.45 10.64
C PHE A 108 1.42 13.42 11.00
N ILE A 109 1.27 13.79 12.28
CA ILE A 109 0.35 14.84 12.72
C ILE A 109 0.68 16.18 12.05
N GLN A 110 1.95 16.54 11.91
CA GLN A 110 2.35 17.77 11.21
C GLN A 110 1.90 17.76 9.73
N LYS A 111 1.96 16.61 9.05
CA LYS A 111 1.41 16.50 7.69
C LYS A 111 -0.11 16.66 7.68
N VAL A 112 -0.83 16.09 8.64
CA VAL A 112 -2.28 16.28 8.78
C VAL A 112 -2.62 17.76 9.02
N ILE A 113 -1.88 18.45 9.89
CA ILE A 113 -2.06 19.89 10.17
C ILE A 113 -1.85 20.72 8.91
N LYS A 114 -0.79 20.47 8.13
CA LYS A 114 -0.59 21.18 6.86
C LYS A 114 -1.76 21.03 5.89
N ILE A 115 -2.34 19.83 5.80
CA ILE A 115 -3.49 19.56 4.93
C ILE A 115 -4.76 20.24 5.47
N GLU A 116 -4.95 20.20 6.79
CA GLU A 116 -6.04 20.89 7.50
C GLU A 116 -5.98 22.40 7.27
N ASP A 117 -4.80 23.01 7.46
CA ASP A 117 -4.57 24.44 7.29
C ASP A 117 -4.84 24.88 5.84
N ALA A 118 -4.33 24.14 4.85
CA ALA A 118 -4.58 24.43 3.44
C ALA A 118 -6.07 24.31 3.09
N TYR A 119 -6.78 23.35 3.68
CA TYR A 119 -8.22 23.20 3.49
C TYR A 119 -9.00 24.39 4.10
N PHE A 120 -8.71 24.76 5.35
CA PHE A 120 -9.39 25.88 6.02
C PHE A 120 -9.04 27.25 5.43
N ALA A 121 -7.84 27.41 4.87
CA ALA A 121 -7.44 28.59 4.11
C ALA A 121 -8.12 28.69 2.73
N GLY A 122 -8.78 27.61 2.27
CA GLY A 122 -9.40 27.54 0.95
C GLY A 122 -8.41 27.32 -0.19
N GLU A 123 -7.16 26.94 0.12
CA GLU A 123 -6.12 26.64 -0.88
C GLU A 123 -6.37 25.31 -1.58
N ILE A 124 -7.00 24.37 -0.88
CA ILE A 124 -7.42 23.07 -1.43
C ILE A 124 -8.89 22.79 -1.09
N SER A 125 -9.57 22.06 -1.97
CA SER A 125 -10.91 21.55 -1.74
C SER A 125 -10.93 20.41 -0.73
N LEU A 126 -12.13 20.12 -0.19
CA LEU A 126 -12.34 18.97 0.71
C LEU A 126 -11.93 17.64 0.04
N MET A 127 -12.19 17.50 -1.26
CA MET A 127 -11.82 16.30 -2.01
C MET A 127 -10.30 16.17 -2.15
N GLU A 128 -9.60 17.26 -2.44
CA GLU A 128 -8.14 17.27 -2.51
C GLU A 128 -7.50 16.98 -1.15
N ALA A 129 -8.07 17.50 -0.06
CA ALA A 129 -7.64 17.17 1.30
C ALA A 129 -7.79 15.67 1.57
N LYS A 130 -8.92 15.06 1.20
CA LYS A 130 -9.15 13.62 1.33
C LYS A 130 -8.12 12.79 0.55
N ILE A 131 -7.85 13.17 -0.70
CA ILE A 131 -6.86 12.49 -1.55
C ILE A 131 -5.48 12.59 -0.91
N LYS A 132 -5.05 13.79 -0.51
CA LYS A 132 -3.76 14.03 0.14
C LYS A 132 -3.60 13.21 1.43
N LEU A 133 -4.64 13.13 2.26
CA LEU A 133 -4.63 12.31 3.50
C LEU A 133 -4.58 10.81 3.21
N ASN A 134 -5.29 10.34 2.18
CA ASN A 134 -5.33 8.93 1.81
C ASN A 134 -4.01 8.46 1.16
N SER A 135 -3.24 9.36 0.58
CA SER A 135 -1.98 9.03 -0.11
C SER A 135 -0.81 9.84 0.41
N ILE A 136 -0.72 10.06 1.73
CA ILE A 136 0.40 10.80 2.32
C ILE A 136 1.71 10.13 1.92
N ARG A 137 2.65 10.93 1.41
CA ARG A 137 3.99 10.53 1.01
C ARG A 137 5.04 11.15 1.92
N ALA A 138 6.25 10.58 1.93
CA ALA A 138 7.35 11.07 2.75
C ALA A 138 7.73 12.52 2.42
N ASP A 139 7.64 12.90 1.15
CA ASP A 139 8.13 14.18 0.61
C ASP A 139 7.14 15.36 0.72
N ASP A 140 5.92 15.12 1.23
CA ASP A 140 4.87 16.15 1.41
C ASP A 140 5.10 17.12 2.62
#